data_AF-A0A9W9CG71-F1
#
_entry.id   AF-A0A9W9CG71-F1
#
_cell.length_a   1.000
_cell.length_b   1.000
_cell.length_c   1.000
_cell.angle_alpha   90.00
_cell.angle_beta   90.00
_cell.angle_gamma   90.00
#
_symmetry.space_group_name_H-M   'P 1'
#
loop_
_entity.id
_entity.type
_entity.pdbx_description
1 polymer ?
#
loop_
_entity_poly.entity_id
_entity_poly.type
_entity_poly.pdbx_seq_one_letter_code
_entity_poly.pdbx_strand_id
1 'polypeptide(L)'
;MPKLISDSDMIYLRAAPIPRALESVQQAFYDETLFPNDGNCRRFAHLSRAFANRAAERWNETEDMQYLSKLFTKWMPGNHPVAVDSHPRLSGIMDTINATDAHGPKTKLPKEFYDSKARAVIDKIGVEEWFEGYKESAEYRMLGIGGLMGDVTSRMTGSIERNGNDGLVEIGGNDGDLGHGRGGETDIKLALSGCHDTTLAACLTSLGAFEGEKWPPFTSHIAFELFCKKIATTATQRLSDVPASAGTLNISDKKPQSWWASLFGNKKASKQSTEPERIARKPLADLTPEQRNEMKDYYVRIRYNDRIMQVPGCKPEGKHLDGDMTFCTLEAFKGIVDKYTPKNWKHACASNVDAPSFPKEVEPAGYE
;
A
#
# COMPACT_ATOMS: atom_id res chain seq x y z
N MET A 1 -22.42 -8.81 -10.65
CA MET A 1 -21.65 -8.47 -9.45
C MET A 1 -22.24 -9.19 -8.23
N PRO A 2 -21.46 -9.50 -7.18
CA PRO A 2 -21.98 -10.01 -5.92
C PRO A 2 -23.02 -9.04 -5.33
N LYS A 3 -23.99 -9.52 -4.54
CA LYS A 3 -25.03 -8.67 -3.92
C LYS A 3 -24.50 -7.50 -3.06
N LEU A 4 -23.23 -7.56 -2.66
CA LEU A 4 -22.55 -6.52 -1.86
C LEU A 4 -22.05 -5.33 -2.70
N ILE A 5 -21.87 -5.50 -4.01
CA ILE A 5 -21.43 -4.44 -4.93
C ILE A 5 -22.55 -4.24 -5.94
N SER A 6 -23.39 -3.22 -5.71
CA SER A 6 -24.56 -2.93 -6.53
C SER A 6 -24.34 -1.82 -7.56
N ASP A 7 -23.27 -1.04 -7.41
CA ASP A 7 -22.98 0.16 -8.21
C ASP A 7 -21.48 0.26 -8.55
N SER A 8 -21.16 0.87 -9.70
CA SER A 8 -19.77 1.21 -10.09
C SER A 8 -19.10 2.19 -9.13
N ASP A 9 -19.88 3.04 -8.45
CA ASP A 9 -19.35 4.01 -7.48
C ASP A 9 -18.73 3.31 -6.24
N MET A 10 -19.03 2.03 -6.04
CA MET A 10 -18.46 1.18 -4.97
C MET A 10 -17.13 0.53 -5.35
N ILE A 11 -16.67 0.69 -6.59
CA ILE A 11 -15.42 0.11 -7.13
C ILE A 11 -14.46 1.23 -7.49
N TYR A 12 -13.24 1.12 -6.98
CA TYR A 12 -12.13 2.01 -7.33
C TYR A 12 -11.04 1.25 -8.09
N LEU A 13 -10.58 1.79 -9.22
CA LEU A 13 -9.53 1.22 -10.07
C LEU A 13 -8.39 2.24 -10.29
N ARG A 14 -7.12 1.82 -10.13
CA ARG A 14 -5.93 2.63 -10.42
C ARG A 14 -4.77 1.76 -10.93
N ALA A 15 -3.91 2.27 -11.80
CA ALA A 15 -2.70 1.57 -12.21
C ALA A 15 -1.48 2.48 -12.39
N ALA A 16 -0.29 1.87 -12.30
CA ALA A 16 0.93 2.54 -12.74
C ALA A 16 0.88 2.87 -14.25
N PRO A 17 1.49 3.98 -14.71
CA PRO A 17 1.44 4.45 -16.11
C PRO A 17 2.36 3.66 -17.06
N ILE A 18 2.33 2.32 -16.99
CA ILE A 18 3.11 1.42 -17.85
C ILE A 18 2.13 0.49 -18.57
N PRO A 19 2.25 0.27 -19.91
CA PRO A 19 1.26 -0.46 -20.70
C PRO A 19 0.80 -1.78 -20.06
N ARG A 20 1.73 -2.61 -19.56
CA ARG A 20 1.38 -3.88 -18.89
C ARG A 20 0.50 -3.70 -17.65
N ALA A 21 0.73 -2.66 -16.85
CA ALA A 21 -0.05 -2.34 -15.67
C ALA A 21 -1.40 -1.72 -16.06
N LEU A 22 -1.43 -0.89 -17.11
CA LEU A 22 -2.64 -0.25 -17.65
C LEU A 22 -3.59 -1.25 -18.33
N GLU A 23 -3.05 -2.20 -19.07
CA GLU A 23 -3.80 -3.33 -19.64
C GLU A 23 -4.32 -4.24 -18.54
N SER A 24 -3.62 -4.29 -17.39
CA SER A 24 -4.08 -5.03 -16.21
C SER A 24 -5.14 -4.25 -15.41
N VAL A 25 -5.05 -2.92 -15.30
CA VAL A 25 -6.01 -2.04 -14.61
C VAL A 25 -5.97 -0.64 -15.26
N GLN A 26 -7.11 -0.07 -15.64
CA GLN A 26 -7.13 1.20 -16.38
C GLN A 26 -6.97 2.43 -15.46
N GLN A 27 -6.04 3.35 -15.80
CA GLN A 27 -5.88 4.78 -15.39
C GLN A 27 -4.51 5.11 -14.76
N ALA A 28 -3.92 6.26 -15.15
CA ALA A 28 -2.56 6.75 -14.85
C ALA A 28 -2.53 8.20 -14.32
N PHE A 29 -1.60 8.51 -13.39
CA PHE A 29 -1.30 9.88 -12.94
C PHE A 29 0.22 10.11 -12.72
N TYR A 30 0.66 11.38 -12.74
CA TYR A 30 2.08 11.77 -12.63
C TYR A 30 2.64 11.75 -11.20
N ASP A 31 1.78 11.91 -10.18
CA ASP A 31 2.14 11.73 -8.77
C ASP A 31 1.94 10.25 -8.36
N GLU A 32 2.69 9.36 -9.02
CA GLU A 32 2.50 7.91 -8.90
C GLU A 32 3.05 7.34 -7.59
N THR A 33 2.18 6.67 -6.82
CA THR A 33 2.51 5.98 -5.56
C THR A 33 2.48 4.46 -5.68
N LEU A 34 1.99 3.91 -6.80
CA LEU A 34 1.83 2.47 -7.03
C LEU A 34 3.12 1.72 -7.34
N PHE A 35 4.27 2.39 -7.35
CA PHE A 35 5.58 1.75 -7.35
C PHE A 35 6.63 2.64 -6.68
N PRO A 36 7.74 2.07 -6.17
CA PRO A 36 8.84 2.86 -5.64
C PRO A 36 9.49 3.74 -6.69
N ASN A 37 9.24 5.06 -6.63
CA ASN A 37 9.56 6.00 -7.71
C ASN A 37 10.93 6.67 -7.51
N ASP A 38 12.01 5.89 -7.64
CA ASP A 38 13.39 6.37 -7.56
C ASP A 38 13.76 7.34 -8.70
N GLY A 39 13.16 7.17 -9.88
CA GLY A 39 13.34 8.07 -11.02
C GLY A 39 12.95 9.53 -10.75
N ASN A 40 11.93 9.77 -9.89
CA ASN A 40 11.48 11.12 -9.53
C ASN A 40 11.87 11.54 -8.10
N CYS A 41 12.52 10.65 -7.33
CA CYS A 41 12.94 10.91 -5.96
C CYS A 41 14.46 10.78 -5.81
N ARG A 42 15.17 11.91 -5.89
CA ARG A 42 16.64 11.94 -5.85
C ARG A 42 17.21 11.26 -4.59
N ARG A 43 16.64 11.54 -3.41
CA ARG A 43 17.09 10.91 -2.16
C ARG A 43 16.86 9.40 -2.19
N PHE A 44 15.70 8.93 -2.64
CA PHE A 44 15.41 7.50 -2.74
C PHE A 44 16.30 6.78 -3.75
N ALA A 45 16.62 7.40 -4.89
CA ALA A 45 17.60 6.88 -5.84
C ALA A 45 19.00 6.71 -5.21
N HIS A 46 19.41 7.64 -4.35
CA HIS A 46 20.69 7.52 -3.64
C HIS A 46 20.68 6.36 -2.64
N LEU A 47 19.60 6.23 -1.86
CA LEU A 47 19.42 5.14 -0.89
C LEU A 47 19.38 3.78 -1.59
N SER A 48 18.52 3.61 -2.60
CA SER A 48 18.37 2.35 -3.35
C SER A 48 19.69 1.88 -3.96
N ARG A 49 20.47 2.78 -4.57
CA ARG A 49 21.82 2.46 -5.07
C ARG A 49 22.78 2.02 -3.97
N ALA A 50 22.76 2.68 -2.81
CA ALA A 50 23.62 2.31 -1.69
C ALA A 50 23.30 0.91 -1.16
N PHE A 51 22.02 0.57 -0.99
CA PHE A 51 21.60 -0.78 -0.59
C PHE A 51 21.94 -1.83 -1.66
N ALA A 52 21.75 -1.53 -2.94
CA ALA A 52 22.14 -2.43 -4.04
C ALA A 52 23.66 -2.66 -4.09
N ASN A 53 24.47 -1.61 -3.90
CA ASN A 53 25.94 -1.73 -3.84
C ASN A 53 26.38 -2.59 -2.64
N ARG A 54 25.75 -2.39 -1.47
CA ARG A 54 26.01 -3.22 -0.28
C ARG A 54 25.67 -4.69 -0.53
N ALA A 55 24.60 -4.98 -1.27
CA ALA A 55 24.28 -6.35 -1.68
C ALA A 55 25.36 -6.92 -2.62
N ALA A 56 25.84 -6.13 -3.59
CA ALA A 56 26.94 -6.55 -4.46
C ALA A 56 28.21 -6.88 -3.66
N GLU A 57 28.61 -6.01 -2.71
CA GLU A 57 29.76 -6.25 -1.82
C GLU A 57 29.61 -7.53 -0.98
N ARG A 58 28.40 -7.83 -0.51
CA ARG A 58 28.12 -9.04 0.29
C ARG A 58 28.12 -10.32 -0.54
N TRP A 59 27.61 -10.27 -1.76
CA TRP A 59 27.26 -11.47 -2.52
C TRP A 59 28.23 -11.83 -3.64
N ASN A 60 28.91 -10.86 -4.27
CA ASN A 60 29.68 -11.10 -5.49
C ASN A 60 30.81 -12.13 -5.31
N GLU A 61 31.46 -12.14 -4.15
CA GLU A 61 32.60 -13.02 -3.87
C GLU A 61 32.21 -14.35 -3.19
N THR A 62 30.91 -14.65 -3.08
CA THR A 62 30.41 -15.85 -2.39
C THR A 62 30.44 -17.11 -3.26
N GLU A 63 30.46 -18.28 -2.63
CA GLU A 63 30.32 -19.58 -3.32
C GLU A 63 29.00 -19.68 -4.11
N ASP A 64 27.95 -19.02 -3.63
CA ASP A 64 26.65 -18.94 -4.29
C ASP A 64 26.78 -18.19 -5.63
N MET A 65 27.47 -17.05 -5.67
CA MET A 65 27.72 -16.32 -6.91
C MET A 65 28.69 -17.06 -7.86
N GLN A 66 29.68 -17.75 -7.31
CA GLN A 66 30.57 -18.62 -8.09
C GLN A 66 29.80 -19.78 -8.75
N TYR A 67 28.83 -20.36 -8.04
CA TYR A 67 27.94 -21.38 -8.58
C TYR A 67 27.11 -20.84 -9.76
N LEU A 68 26.54 -19.64 -9.63
CA LEU A 68 25.81 -19.00 -10.73
C LEU A 68 26.71 -18.72 -11.93
N SER A 69 27.92 -18.19 -11.68
CA SER A 69 28.90 -17.95 -12.75
C SER A 69 29.28 -19.24 -13.48
N LYS A 70 29.48 -20.35 -12.76
CA LYS A 70 29.75 -21.66 -13.39
C LYS A 70 28.66 -22.08 -14.38
N LEU A 71 27.40 -21.76 -14.09
CA LEU A 71 26.27 -22.09 -14.96
C LEU A 71 26.13 -21.11 -16.13
N PHE A 72 26.27 -19.81 -15.87
CA PHE A 72 25.79 -18.77 -16.78
C PHE A 72 26.88 -18.00 -17.53
N THR A 73 28.15 -18.03 -17.10
CA THR A 73 29.23 -17.23 -17.72
C THR A 73 29.31 -17.42 -19.24
N LYS A 74 29.14 -18.64 -19.76
CA LYS A 74 29.18 -18.91 -21.20
C LYS A 74 28.05 -18.24 -22.01
N TRP A 75 27.01 -17.76 -21.34
CA TRP A 75 25.86 -17.06 -21.92
C TRP A 75 25.93 -15.54 -21.69
N MET A 76 26.83 -15.07 -20.82
CA MET A 76 27.01 -13.66 -20.54
C MET A 76 27.72 -12.96 -21.70
N PRO A 77 27.39 -11.71 -22.03
CA PRO A 77 28.12 -10.93 -23.01
C PRO A 77 29.62 -10.91 -22.71
N GLY A 78 30.48 -11.23 -23.68
CA GLY A 78 31.93 -11.28 -23.45
C GLY A 78 32.41 -12.32 -22.43
N ASN A 79 31.56 -13.27 -22.03
CA ASN A 79 31.86 -14.31 -21.04
C ASN A 79 32.37 -13.78 -19.69
N HIS A 80 31.92 -12.61 -19.26
CA HIS A 80 32.23 -12.14 -17.91
C HIS A 80 31.43 -12.93 -16.86
N PRO A 81 31.93 -13.05 -15.61
CA PRO A 81 31.21 -13.72 -14.53
C PRO A 81 29.89 -13.01 -14.19
N VAL A 82 28.97 -13.76 -13.60
CA VAL A 82 27.73 -13.21 -13.03
C VAL A 82 28.05 -12.52 -11.71
N ALA A 83 27.43 -11.37 -11.49
CA ALA A 83 27.48 -10.62 -10.24
C ALA A 83 26.12 -9.95 -10.00
N VAL A 84 25.87 -9.43 -8.79
CA VAL A 84 24.68 -8.62 -8.50
C VAL A 84 24.59 -7.45 -9.49
N ASP A 85 25.71 -6.78 -9.69
CA ASP A 85 25.89 -5.57 -10.50
C ASP A 85 26.57 -5.81 -11.86
N SER A 86 26.63 -7.07 -12.33
CA SER A 86 27.13 -7.37 -13.68
C SER A 86 26.19 -6.83 -14.78
N HIS A 87 26.56 -6.98 -16.05
CA HIS A 87 25.75 -6.49 -17.19
C HIS A 87 25.46 -7.63 -18.21
N PRO A 88 24.30 -8.32 -18.12
CA PRO A 88 23.13 -8.01 -17.30
C PRO A 88 23.35 -8.23 -15.80
N ARG A 89 22.57 -7.49 -14.99
CA ARG A 89 22.51 -7.68 -13.53
C ARG A 89 21.89 -9.03 -13.20
N LEU A 90 22.12 -9.52 -11.99
CA LEU A 90 21.50 -10.75 -11.50
C LEU A 90 19.97 -10.71 -11.60
N SER A 91 19.36 -9.58 -11.24
CA SER A 91 17.91 -9.33 -11.38
C SER A 91 17.43 -9.36 -12.84
N GLY A 92 18.27 -8.96 -13.80
CA GLY A 92 17.96 -9.08 -15.23
C GLY A 92 17.99 -10.54 -15.73
N ILE A 93 18.90 -11.35 -15.19
CA ILE A 93 18.91 -12.81 -15.43
C ILE A 93 17.64 -13.44 -14.86
N MET A 94 17.28 -13.07 -13.62
CA MET A 94 16.03 -13.51 -12.96
C MET A 94 14.79 -13.21 -13.81
N ASP A 95 14.67 -11.97 -14.30
CA ASP A 95 13.56 -11.53 -15.14
C ASP A 95 13.47 -12.38 -16.42
N THR A 96 14.59 -12.61 -17.09
CA THR A 96 14.64 -13.45 -18.30
C THR A 96 14.24 -14.90 -18.01
N ILE A 97 14.71 -15.48 -16.90
CA ILE A 97 14.33 -16.84 -16.48
C ILE A 97 12.83 -16.90 -16.24
N ASN A 98 12.28 -16.01 -15.42
CA ASN A 98 10.86 -16.05 -15.04
C ASN A 98 9.94 -15.75 -16.23
N ALA A 99 10.32 -14.81 -17.10
CA ALA A 99 9.60 -14.53 -18.34
C ALA A 99 9.56 -15.78 -19.23
N THR A 100 10.70 -16.39 -19.52
CA THR A 100 10.75 -17.58 -20.39
C THR A 100 10.09 -18.80 -19.77
N ASP A 101 10.11 -18.92 -18.43
CA ASP A 101 9.51 -20.03 -17.71
C ASP A 101 7.98 -20.00 -17.77
N ALA A 102 7.39 -18.80 -17.70
CA ALA A 102 5.95 -18.56 -17.80
C ALA A 102 5.37 -18.78 -19.21
N HIS A 103 6.23 -18.87 -20.23
CA HIS A 103 5.82 -19.06 -21.62
C HIS A 103 6.04 -20.51 -22.09
N GLY A 104 5.56 -20.80 -23.31
CA GLY A 104 5.65 -22.13 -23.92
C GLY A 104 7.07 -22.58 -24.28
N PRO A 105 7.26 -23.84 -24.74
CA PRO A 105 8.58 -24.43 -24.97
C PRO A 105 9.46 -23.68 -25.98
N LYS A 106 8.86 -22.86 -26.86
CA LYS A 106 9.59 -22.09 -27.89
C LYS A 106 10.46 -20.97 -27.33
N THR A 107 10.18 -20.50 -26.11
CA THR A 107 10.91 -19.40 -25.47
C THR A 107 11.85 -19.88 -24.38
N LYS A 108 11.91 -21.20 -24.11
CA LYS A 108 12.71 -21.74 -23.02
C LYS A 108 14.20 -21.52 -23.28
N LEU A 109 14.89 -21.12 -22.22
CA LEU A 109 16.34 -21.03 -22.16
C LEU A 109 16.98 -22.43 -22.06
N PRO A 110 18.31 -22.51 -22.24
CA PRO A 110 19.07 -23.70 -21.87
C PRO A 110 18.76 -24.20 -20.45
N LYS A 111 18.79 -25.52 -20.22
CA LYS A 111 18.29 -26.16 -18.99
C LYS A 111 18.95 -25.67 -17.70
N GLU A 112 20.20 -25.23 -17.77
CA GLU A 112 20.94 -24.66 -16.63
C GLU A 112 20.27 -23.44 -16.02
N PHE A 113 19.51 -22.65 -16.80
CA PHE A 113 18.75 -21.49 -16.32
C PHE A 113 17.56 -21.87 -15.43
N TYR A 114 17.16 -23.14 -15.45
CA TYR A 114 16.08 -23.67 -14.62
C TYR A 114 16.59 -24.58 -13.49
N ASP A 115 17.89 -24.53 -13.20
CA ASP A 115 18.47 -25.21 -12.04
C ASP A 115 17.85 -24.70 -10.73
N SER A 116 17.36 -25.62 -9.89
CA SER A 116 16.60 -25.26 -8.70
C SER A 116 17.45 -24.53 -7.65
N LYS A 117 18.75 -24.89 -7.54
CA LYS A 117 19.69 -24.19 -6.65
C LYS A 117 19.97 -22.79 -7.19
N ALA A 118 20.21 -22.65 -8.48
CA ALA A 118 20.45 -21.36 -9.10
C ALA A 118 19.28 -20.39 -8.88
N ARG A 119 18.03 -20.84 -9.12
CA ARG A 119 16.84 -20.02 -8.87
C ARG A 119 16.70 -19.60 -7.41
N ALA A 120 16.93 -20.51 -6.47
CA ALA A 120 16.87 -20.19 -5.04
C ALA A 120 17.92 -19.16 -4.62
N VAL A 121 19.15 -19.25 -5.17
CA VAL A 121 20.21 -18.26 -4.95
C VAL A 121 19.83 -16.90 -5.56
N ILE A 122 19.36 -16.88 -6.80
CA ILE A 122 18.91 -15.67 -7.48
C ILE A 122 17.80 -14.97 -6.68
N ASP A 123 16.77 -15.71 -6.25
CA ASP A 123 15.66 -15.18 -5.46
C ASP A 123 16.17 -14.56 -4.15
N LYS A 124 17.04 -15.28 -3.42
CA LYS A 124 17.60 -14.83 -2.14
C LYS A 124 18.37 -13.51 -2.30
N ILE A 125 19.28 -13.45 -3.26
CA ILE A 125 20.12 -12.28 -3.50
C ILE A 125 19.30 -11.11 -4.03
N GLY A 126 18.38 -11.36 -4.97
CA GLY A 126 17.50 -10.33 -5.52
C GLY A 126 16.58 -9.71 -4.47
N VAL A 127 16.02 -10.52 -3.56
CA VAL A 127 15.20 -10.02 -2.45
C VAL A 127 16.02 -9.12 -1.51
N GLU A 128 17.27 -9.48 -1.18
CA GLU A 128 18.12 -8.61 -0.38
C GLU A 128 18.50 -7.31 -1.11
N GLU A 129 18.95 -7.42 -2.37
CA GLU A 129 19.35 -6.26 -3.20
C GLU A 129 18.24 -5.20 -3.25
N TRP A 130 16.99 -5.62 -3.44
CA TRP A 130 15.87 -4.71 -3.67
C TRP A 130 15.10 -4.31 -2.40
N PHE A 131 15.04 -5.18 -1.39
CA PHE A 131 14.09 -4.99 -0.29
C PHE A 131 14.71 -4.80 1.09
N GLU A 132 16.01 -5.03 1.28
CA GLU A 132 16.64 -4.91 2.61
C GLU A 132 16.54 -3.47 3.17
N GLY A 133 16.54 -2.46 2.29
CA GLY A 133 16.31 -1.06 2.69
C GLY A 133 14.99 -0.84 3.41
N TYR A 134 13.92 -1.51 2.99
CA TYR A 134 12.62 -1.43 3.66
C TYR A 134 12.64 -2.08 5.05
N LYS A 135 13.48 -3.09 5.29
CA LYS A 135 13.61 -3.72 6.62
C LYS A 135 14.36 -2.83 7.60
N GLU A 136 15.40 -2.16 7.12
CA GLU A 136 16.40 -1.52 7.99
C GLU A 136 16.23 0.00 8.14
N SER A 137 15.54 0.70 7.22
CA SER A 137 15.51 2.16 7.19
C SER A 137 14.08 2.73 7.07
N ALA A 138 13.70 3.57 8.03
CA ALA A 138 12.44 4.31 8.01
C ALA A 138 12.41 5.33 6.87
N GLU A 139 13.54 5.98 6.55
CA GLU A 139 13.64 6.90 5.40
C GLU A 139 13.41 6.16 4.07
N TYR A 140 13.99 4.97 3.91
CA TYR A 140 13.79 4.14 2.72
C TYR A 140 12.32 3.74 2.56
N ARG A 141 11.66 3.31 3.65
CA ARG A 141 10.22 3.03 3.66
C ARG A 141 9.39 4.26 3.28
N MET A 142 9.71 5.40 3.88
CA MET A 142 8.98 6.65 3.68
C MET A 142 9.01 7.13 2.24
N LEU A 143 10.20 7.13 1.63
CA LEU A 143 10.36 7.61 0.26
C LEU A 143 9.94 6.57 -0.78
N GLY A 144 10.09 5.28 -0.48
CA GLY A 144 9.81 4.21 -1.41
C GLY A 144 8.33 3.83 -1.51
N ILE A 145 7.66 3.54 -0.38
CA ILE A 145 6.30 2.97 -0.39
C ILE A 145 5.33 3.63 0.60
N GLY A 146 5.84 4.50 1.47
CA GLY A 146 5.06 5.18 2.50
C GLY A 146 3.87 5.96 1.98
N GLY A 147 3.98 6.55 0.79
CA GLY A 147 2.87 7.24 0.15
C GLY A 147 1.67 6.32 -0.06
N LEU A 148 1.88 5.17 -0.72
CA LEU A 148 0.84 4.18 -0.99
C LEU A 148 0.26 3.60 0.30
N MET A 149 1.11 3.25 1.26
CA MET A 149 0.63 2.71 2.54
C MET A 149 -0.22 3.73 3.30
N GLY A 150 0.19 5.00 3.27
CA GLY A 150 -0.63 6.11 3.77
C GLY A 150 -1.97 6.24 3.04
N ASP A 151 -2.00 6.01 1.72
CA ASP A 151 -3.25 6.03 0.94
C ASP A 151 -4.17 4.86 1.36
N VAL A 152 -3.63 3.65 1.53
CA VAL A 152 -4.37 2.45 1.98
C VAL A 152 -5.01 2.71 3.34
N THR A 153 -4.21 3.18 4.32
CA THR A 153 -4.72 3.51 5.66
C THR A 153 -5.75 4.63 5.63
N SER A 154 -5.53 5.67 4.81
CA SER A 154 -6.48 6.78 4.69
C SER A 154 -7.83 6.32 4.15
N ARG A 155 -7.85 5.40 3.18
CA ARG A 155 -9.10 4.82 2.67
C ARG A 155 -9.83 4.01 3.74
N MET A 156 -9.10 3.23 4.54
CA MET A 156 -9.69 2.50 5.66
C MET A 156 -10.33 3.45 6.68
N THR A 157 -9.63 4.53 7.04
CA THR A 157 -10.17 5.53 7.97
C THR A 157 -11.32 6.35 7.37
N GLY A 158 -11.27 6.68 6.08
CA GLY A 158 -12.38 7.35 5.41
C GLY A 158 -13.64 6.49 5.35
N SER A 159 -13.47 5.16 5.19
CA SER A 159 -14.58 4.21 5.20
C SER A 159 -15.30 4.13 6.55
N ILE A 160 -14.57 4.23 7.67
CA ILE A 160 -15.20 4.25 9.01
C ILE A 160 -15.92 5.58 9.28
N GLU A 161 -15.36 6.71 8.83
CA GLU A 161 -15.93 8.05 9.02
C GLU A 161 -17.18 8.26 8.14
N ARG A 162 -17.34 7.47 7.06
CA ARG A 162 -18.39 7.63 6.03
C ARG A 162 -18.47 9.06 5.49
N ASN A 163 -17.33 9.74 5.41
CA ASN A 163 -17.22 11.14 5.05
C ASN A 163 -16.85 11.38 3.58
N GLY A 164 -16.80 10.32 2.76
CA GLY A 164 -16.43 10.38 1.33
C GLY A 164 -14.92 10.47 1.07
N ASN A 165 -14.07 10.31 2.11
CA ASN A 165 -12.62 10.22 1.97
C ASN A 165 -12.11 8.77 1.83
N ASP A 166 -13.02 7.82 1.59
CA ASP A 166 -12.67 6.48 1.13
C ASP A 166 -12.19 6.46 -0.34
N GLY A 167 -12.40 7.57 -1.07
CA GLY A 167 -11.87 7.85 -2.40
C GLY A 167 -10.47 8.50 -2.43
N LEU A 168 -10.10 9.06 -3.59
CA LEU A 168 -8.79 9.67 -3.87
C LEU A 168 -8.48 10.89 -2.98
N VAL A 169 -7.55 10.72 -2.03
CA VAL A 169 -6.77 11.79 -1.39
C VAL A 169 -5.33 11.66 -1.89
N GLU A 170 -5.06 12.12 -3.12
CA GLU A 170 -3.74 11.93 -3.74
C GLU A 170 -2.66 12.79 -3.08
N ILE A 171 -1.48 12.18 -2.89
CA ILE A 171 -0.25 12.89 -2.53
C ILE A 171 0.24 13.62 -3.77
N GLY A 172 -0.28 14.82 -4.05
CA GLY A 172 0.09 15.51 -5.29
C GLY A 172 -0.11 17.02 -5.33
N GLY A 173 -0.88 17.62 -4.43
CA GLY A 173 -1.13 19.07 -4.55
C GLY A 173 0.11 19.92 -4.28
N ASN A 174 0.17 21.04 -4.97
CA ASN A 174 1.13 22.10 -4.67
C ASN A 174 0.75 22.71 -3.32
N ASP A 175 1.75 23.08 -2.53
CA ASP A 175 1.59 23.88 -1.30
C ASP A 175 0.83 23.21 -0.14
N GLY A 176 0.80 21.87 -0.08
CA GLY A 176 0.18 21.14 1.04
C GLY A 176 -1.33 20.95 0.91
N ASP A 177 -1.91 21.33 -0.23
CA ASP A 177 -3.26 20.90 -0.60
C ASP A 177 -3.21 19.44 -1.07
N LEU A 178 -4.18 18.62 -0.66
CA LEU A 178 -4.25 17.22 -1.09
C LEU A 178 -5.10 17.15 -2.37
N GLY A 179 -4.66 16.41 -3.38
CA GLY A 179 -5.43 16.30 -4.62
C GLY A 179 -6.81 15.72 -4.31
N HIS A 180 -7.87 16.44 -4.70
CA HIS A 180 -9.24 15.94 -4.59
C HIS A 180 -9.51 14.94 -5.73
N GLY A 181 -10.04 13.76 -5.38
CA GLY A 181 -10.55 12.78 -6.34
C GLY A 181 -11.59 13.34 -7.31
N ARG A 182 -12.09 12.49 -8.22
CA ARG A 182 -13.10 12.88 -9.23
C ARG A 182 -14.39 13.45 -8.63
N GLY A 183 -14.60 13.27 -7.32
CA GLY A 183 -15.80 13.66 -6.59
C GLY A 183 -16.94 12.68 -6.87
N GLY A 184 -17.58 12.17 -5.81
CA GLY A 184 -18.73 11.27 -5.89
C GLY A 184 -18.47 9.82 -5.43
N GLU A 185 -17.21 9.40 -5.33
CA GLU A 185 -16.82 8.11 -4.75
C GLU A 185 -17.13 8.10 -3.25
N THR A 186 -18.22 7.45 -2.85
CA THR A 186 -18.60 7.29 -1.45
C THR A 186 -19.04 5.85 -1.23
N ASP A 187 -18.67 5.27 -0.09
CA ASP A 187 -18.94 3.88 0.28
C ASP A 187 -18.18 2.83 -0.57
N ILE A 188 -16.92 3.10 -0.90
CA ILE A 188 -16.04 2.16 -1.63
C ILE A 188 -15.94 0.85 -0.85
N LYS A 189 -16.35 -0.25 -1.49
CA LYS A 189 -16.28 -1.61 -0.93
C LYS A 189 -15.08 -2.39 -1.45
N LEU A 190 -14.57 -2.01 -2.62
CA LEU A 190 -13.44 -2.68 -3.25
C LEU A 190 -12.57 -1.67 -4.01
N ALA A 191 -11.30 -1.64 -3.66
CA ALA A 191 -10.27 -0.90 -4.39
C ALA A 191 -9.30 -1.90 -5.03
N LEU A 192 -9.06 -1.76 -6.34
CA LEU A 192 -8.09 -2.56 -7.09
C LEU A 192 -7.00 -1.66 -7.65
N SER A 193 -5.76 -2.05 -7.40
CA SER A 193 -4.57 -1.31 -7.82
C SER A 193 -3.64 -2.20 -8.65
N GLY A 194 -3.50 -1.89 -9.93
CA GLY A 194 -2.51 -2.52 -10.82
C GLY A 194 -1.12 -1.97 -10.52
N CYS A 195 -0.20 -2.83 -10.06
CA CYS A 195 1.11 -2.41 -9.58
C CYS A 195 2.23 -3.37 -10.02
N HIS A 196 3.35 -3.34 -9.31
CA HIS A 196 4.56 -4.10 -9.62
C HIS A 196 4.90 -5.09 -8.50
N ASP A 197 5.70 -6.09 -8.82
CA ASP A 197 6.36 -6.98 -7.86
C ASP A 197 7.08 -6.18 -6.75
N THR A 198 7.82 -5.15 -7.13
CA THR A 198 8.50 -4.24 -6.20
C THR A 198 7.54 -3.54 -5.26
N THR A 199 6.33 -3.20 -5.70
CA THR A 199 5.27 -2.64 -4.86
C THR A 199 4.81 -3.63 -3.80
N LEU A 200 4.52 -4.87 -4.21
CA LEU A 200 4.04 -5.91 -3.30
C LEU A 200 5.08 -6.23 -2.21
N ALA A 201 6.32 -6.49 -2.63
CA ALA A 201 7.40 -6.78 -1.71
C ALA A 201 7.73 -5.58 -0.81
N ALA A 202 7.74 -4.35 -1.33
CA ALA A 202 7.96 -3.14 -0.52
C ALA A 202 6.88 -2.96 0.54
N CYS A 203 5.60 -3.14 0.19
CA CYS A 203 4.48 -3.06 1.14
C CYS A 203 4.64 -4.08 2.28
N LEU A 204 4.83 -5.36 1.96
CA LEU A 204 4.93 -6.42 2.97
C LEU A 204 6.22 -6.28 3.79
N THR A 205 7.34 -5.92 3.17
CA THR A 205 8.60 -5.73 3.87
C THR A 205 8.54 -4.56 4.84
N SER A 206 7.90 -3.44 4.44
CA SER A 206 7.70 -2.27 5.31
C SER A 206 6.79 -2.55 6.51
N LEU A 207 5.92 -3.55 6.39
CA LEU A 207 5.09 -4.07 7.47
C LEU A 207 5.76 -5.19 8.27
N GLY A 208 7.02 -5.55 7.97
CA GLY A 208 7.71 -6.66 8.64
C GLY A 208 7.10 -8.03 8.35
N ALA A 209 6.34 -8.15 7.26
CA ALA A 209 5.52 -9.31 6.92
C ALA A 209 5.97 -10.03 5.64
N PHE A 210 7.21 -9.80 5.18
CA PHE A 210 7.78 -10.44 3.97
C PHE A 210 8.97 -11.36 4.28
N GLU A 211 9.21 -11.65 5.56
CA GLU A 211 10.37 -12.45 5.96
C GLU A 211 10.29 -13.87 5.41
N GLY A 212 11.38 -14.34 4.78
CA GLY A 212 11.45 -15.66 4.16
C GLY A 212 10.69 -15.81 2.84
N GLU A 213 10.04 -14.75 2.36
CA GLU A 213 9.34 -14.76 1.08
C GLU A 213 10.31 -14.63 -0.10
N LYS A 214 9.91 -15.21 -1.23
CA LYS A 214 10.62 -15.09 -2.51
C LYS A 214 10.15 -13.86 -3.27
N TRP A 215 10.88 -13.52 -4.33
CA TRP A 215 10.46 -12.48 -5.27
C TRP A 215 9.01 -12.72 -5.74
N PRO A 216 8.13 -11.70 -5.78
CA PRO A 216 6.74 -11.91 -6.16
C PRO A 216 6.59 -12.42 -7.61
N PRO A 217 5.99 -13.61 -7.83
CA PRO A 217 5.76 -14.12 -9.18
C PRO A 217 4.66 -13.33 -9.91
N PHE A 218 4.53 -13.56 -11.23
CA PHE A 218 3.42 -13.04 -12.02
C PHE A 218 2.07 -13.36 -11.36
N THR A 219 1.11 -12.45 -11.51
CA THR A 219 -0.25 -12.51 -10.93
C THR A 219 -0.31 -12.50 -9.40
N SER A 220 0.81 -12.23 -8.72
CA SER A 220 0.78 -12.04 -7.27
C SER A 220 -0.08 -10.85 -6.86
N HIS A 221 -0.69 -10.96 -5.68
CA HIS A 221 -1.56 -9.92 -5.12
C HIS A 221 -1.42 -9.81 -3.61
N ILE A 222 -1.71 -8.61 -3.09
CA ILE A 222 -1.98 -8.38 -1.67
C ILE A 222 -3.44 -7.97 -1.53
N ALA A 223 -4.14 -8.56 -0.57
CA ALA A 223 -5.43 -8.08 -0.10
C ALA A 223 -5.26 -7.43 1.28
N PHE A 224 -5.61 -6.15 1.37
CA PHE A 224 -5.80 -5.45 2.64
C PHE A 224 -7.30 -5.40 2.93
N GLU A 225 -7.72 -6.06 3.99
CA GLU A 225 -9.13 -6.29 4.29
C GLU A 225 -9.49 -5.59 5.61
N LEU A 226 -10.52 -4.73 5.58
CA LEU A 226 -11.05 -4.04 6.76
C LEU A 226 -12.29 -4.76 7.28
N PHE A 227 -12.29 -5.08 8.57
CA PHE A 227 -13.37 -5.75 9.29
C PHE A 227 -13.91 -4.87 10.40
N CYS A 228 -15.18 -5.04 10.73
CA CYS A 228 -15.83 -4.47 11.90
C CYS A 228 -16.39 -5.60 12.76
N LYS A 229 -16.13 -5.58 14.07
CA LYS A 229 -16.72 -6.54 15.01
C LYS A 229 -18.23 -6.28 15.08
N LYS A 230 -19.03 -7.32 14.86
CA LYS A 230 -20.48 -7.21 15.07
C LYS A 230 -20.74 -6.93 16.54
N ILE A 231 -21.37 -5.80 16.83
CA ILE A 231 -21.96 -5.56 18.13
C ILE A 231 -23.08 -6.60 18.29
N ALA A 232 -22.95 -7.48 19.28
CA ALA A 232 -24.05 -8.34 19.68
C ALA A 232 -25.17 -7.42 20.19
N THR A 233 -26.20 -7.21 19.36
CA THR A 233 -27.44 -6.59 19.82
C THR A 233 -28.07 -7.54 20.83
N THR A 234 -27.87 -7.27 22.12
CA THR A 234 -28.68 -7.83 23.21
C THR A 234 -30.07 -7.19 23.14
N ALA A 235 -30.80 -7.45 22.05
CA ALA A 235 -32.15 -6.95 21.80
C ALA A 235 -33.15 -8.09 21.91
N THR A 236 -33.25 -8.68 23.10
CA THR A 236 -34.47 -9.36 23.54
C THR A 236 -34.56 -9.30 25.06
N GLN A 237 -34.90 -8.13 25.59
CA GLN A 237 -35.69 -8.08 26.83
C GLN A 237 -36.33 -6.69 27.02
N ARG A 238 -37.66 -6.74 27.13
CA ARG A 238 -38.59 -5.73 27.68
C ARG A 238 -38.92 -4.53 26.81
N LEU A 239 -39.90 -4.70 25.93
CA LEU A 239 -40.94 -3.69 25.65
C LEU A 239 -42.25 -4.43 25.31
N SER A 240 -42.80 -5.14 26.30
CA SER A 240 -44.22 -5.43 26.37
C SER A 240 -44.68 -4.77 27.66
N ASP A 241 -45.26 -3.57 27.56
CA ASP A 241 -46.23 -2.97 28.48
C ASP A 241 -46.29 -1.44 28.29
N VAL A 242 -47.04 -0.95 27.31
CA VAL A 242 -47.78 0.33 27.41
C VAL A 242 -49.08 0.25 26.59
N PRO A 243 -50.25 0.66 27.13
CA PRO A 243 -51.53 0.60 26.43
C PRO A 243 -51.74 1.77 25.46
N ALA A 244 -52.55 1.52 24.43
CA ALA A 244 -52.98 2.49 23.45
C ALA A 244 -53.86 3.60 24.04
N SER A 245 -53.50 4.86 23.81
CA SER A 245 -54.46 5.97 23.79
C SER A 245 -54.13 6.93 22.67
N ALA A 246 -55.15 7.21 21.87
CA ALA A 246 -55.13 8.08 20.70
C ALA A 246 -55.00 9.57 21.09
N GLY A 247 -54.37 10.34 20.19
CA GLY A 247 -54.32 11.81 20.23
C GLY A 247 -53.87 12.36 18.88
N THR A 248 -54.72 13.17 18.28
CA THR A 248 -54.77 13.59 16.87
C THR A 248 -54.00 14.90 16.60
N LEU A 249 -53.76 15.21 15.31
CA LEU A 249 -53.50 16.54 14.66
C LEU A 249 -52.00 16.94 14.52
N ASN A 250 -51.47 17.52 13.42
CA ASN A 250 -52.02 18.26 12.29
C ASN A 250 -51.13 18.12 11.02
N ILE A 251 -51.74 18.20 9.85
CA ILE A 251 -51.14 18.28 8.51
C ILE A 251 -50.97 19.77 8.13
N SER A 252 -49.80 20.13 7.59
CA SER A 252 -49.57 21.44 6.98
C SER A 252 -48.94 21.26 5.59
N ASP A 253 -49.65 21.77 4.58
CA ASP A 253 -49.36 21.72 3.15
C ASP A 253 -48.04 22.40 2.74
N LYS A 254 -47.33 21.81 1.77
CA LYS A 254 -46.29 22.49 0.98
C LYS A 254 -46.69 22.52 -0.50
N LYS A 255 -46.92 23.73 -1.02
CA LYS A 255 -47.03 24.01 -2.47
C LYS A 255 -45.62 24.16 -3.11
N PRO A 256 -45.48 23.90 -4.42
CA PRO A 256 -44.18 23.86 -5.10
C PRO A 256 -43.88 25.15 -5.87
N GLN A 257 -42.64 25.66 -5.76
CA GLN A 257 -42.06 26.70 -6.63
C GLN A 257 -40.54 26.52 -6.62
N SER A 258 -39.75 26.75 -7.66
CA SER A 258 -39.95 27.02 -9.08
C SER A 258 -38.52 27.04 -9.66
N TRP A 259 -38.27 26.43 -10.82
CA TRP A 259 -36.93 26.11 -11.33
C TRP A 259 -36.06 27.32 -11.74
N TRP A 260 -36.57 28.55 -11.62
CA TRP A 260 -36.01 29.72 -12.31
C TRP A 260 -34.91 30.45 -11.51
N ALA A 261 -34.51 29.93 -10.35
CA ALA A 261 -33.45 30.52 -9.52
C ALA A 261 -32.03 30.08 -9.89
N SER A 262 -31.85 29.09 -10.78
CA SER A 262 -30.52 28.55 -11.12
C SER A 262 -29.82 29.25 -12.28
N LEU A 263 -30.40 30.30 -12.87
CA LEU A 263 -29.85 30.91 -14.09
C LEU A 263 -29.37 32.35 -13.96
N PHE A 264 -29.67 33.08 -12.88
CA PHE A 264 -29.11 34.42 -12.66
C PHE A 264 -28.93 34.70 -11.17
N GLY A 265 -27.69 34.61 -10.66
CA GLY A 265 -27.43 34.84 -9.25
C GLY A 265 -25.95 34.86 -8.86
N ASN A 266 -25.22 35.86 -9.36
CA ASN A 266 -23.85 36.15 -8.96
C ASN A 266 -23.83 36.72 -7.53
N LYS A 267 -23.42 35.93 -6.52
CA LYS A 267 -23.02 36.45 -5.20
C LYS A 267 -21.81 35.71 -4.66
N LYS A 268 -20.71 36.45 -4.51
CA LYS A 268 -19.59 36.15 -3.62
C LYS A 268 -20.15 35.79 -2.23
N ALA A 269 -20.03 34.53 -1.85
CA ALA A 269 -20.20 34.09 -0.47
C ALA A 269 -18.80 33.81 0.10
N SER A 270 -18.47 34.50 1.18
CA SER A 270 -17.31 34.22 2.01
C SER A 270 -17.32 32.76 2.43
N LYS A 271 -16.33 31.98 2.01
CA LYS A 271 -16.04 30.66 2.56
C LYS A 271 -15.53 30.85 3.98
N GLN A 272 -16.45 30.80 4.94
CA GLN A 272 -16.11 30.43 6.31
C GLN A 272 -16.29 28.92 6.37
N SER A 273 -15.24 28.18 6.01
CA SER A 273 -15.19 26.73 6.09
C SER A 273 -14.99 26.32 7.54
N THR A 274 -16.07 25.97 8.23
CA THR A 274 -16.00 25.02 9.34
C THR A 274 -15.74 23.65 8.74
N GLU A 275 -14.48 23.31 8.51
CA GLU A 275 -14.09 21.96 8.11
C GLU A 275 -14.22 21.01 9.31
N PRO A 276 -14.91 19.86 9.19
CA PRO A 276 -14.83 18.83 10.20
C PRO A 276 -13.40 18.25 10.24
N GLU A 277 -12.85 18.15 11.46
CA GLU A 277 -11.50 17.69 11.75
C GLU A 277 -11.26 16.25 11.25
N ARG A 278 -10.38 16.12 10.26
CA ARG A 278 -10.16 14.91 9.45
C ARG A 278 -9.28 13.88 10.19
N ILE A 279 -9.70 12.61 10.30
CA ILE A 279 -8.82 11.49 10.71
C ILE A 279 -7.90 11.08 9.55
N ALA A 280 -8.42 11.14 8.32
CA ALA A 280 -7.67 10.84 7.10
C ALA A 280 -6.38 11.69 7.04
N ARG A 281 -5.22 11.02 6.88
CA ARG A 281 -3.85 11.59 6.86
C ARG A 281 -3.32 12.23 8.14
N LYS A 282 -4.13 12.42 9.18
CA LYS A 282 -3.63 12.90 10.47
C LYS A 282 -2.88 11.76 11.17
N PRO A 283 -1.61 11.95 11.58
CA PRO A 283 -0.89 10.91 12.31
C PRO A 283 -1.62 10.49 13.58
N LEU A 284 -1.53 9.22 13.96
CA LEU A 284 -2.18 8.67 15.16
C LEU A 284 -1.86 9.49 16.42
N ALA A 285 -0.61 9.96 16.54
CA ALA A 285 -0.14 10.80 17.63
C ALA A 285 -0.92 12.11 17.78
N ASP A 286 -1.50 12.62 16.70
CA ASP A 286 -2.20 13.90 16.68
C ASP A 286 -3.73 13.73 16.85
N LEU A 287 -4.26 12.49 16.81
CA LEU A 287 -5.70 12.21 16.94
C LEU A 287 -6.21 12.44 18.37
N THR A 288 -7.42 13.00 18.49
CA THR A 288 -8.10 13.12 19.78
C THR A 288 -8.55 11.74 20.31
N PRO A 289 -8.84 11.61 21.62
CA PRO A 289 -9.38 10.38 22.17
C PRO A 289 -10.67 9.92 21.49
N GLU A 290 -11.54 10.86 21.10
CA GLU A 290 -12.78 10.59 20.39
C GLU A 290 -12.50 10.01 19.00
N GLN A 291 -11.59 10.63 18.25
CA GLN A 291 -11.15 10.17 16.93
C GLN A 291 -10.52 8.76 16.99
N ARG A 292 -9.75 8.46 18.03
CA ARG A 292 -9.21 7.11 18.23
C ARG A 292 -10.30 6.10 18.53
N ASN A 293 -11.30 6.49 19.33
CA ASN A 293 -12.42 5.63 19.67
C ASN A 293 -13.30 5.27 18.47
N GLU A 294 -13.30 6.07 17.39
CA GLU A 294 -13.98 5.71 16.13
C GLU A 294 -13.35 4.49 15.43
N MET A 295 -12.05 4.26 15.60
CA MET A 295 -11.35 3.08 15.07
C MET A 295 -11.53 1.84 15.94
N LYS A 296 -12.17 1.97 17.11
CA LYS A 296 -12.43 0.84 18.00
C LYS A 296 -13.27 -0.22 17.30
N ASP A 297 -12.99 -1.48 17.59
CA ASP A 297 -13.70 -2.64 17.03
C ASP A 297 -13.54 -2.81 15.50
N TYR A 298 -12.63 -2.05 14.87
CA TYR A 298 -12.18 -2.28 13.50
C TYR A 298 -10.83 -2.98 13.45
N TYR A 299 -10.69 -3.88 12.48
CA TYR A 299 -9.52 -4.74 12.34
C TYR A 299 -9.07 -4.86 10.89
N VAL A 300 -7.76 -4.99 10.70
CA VAL A 300 -7.12 -5.14 9.39
C VAL A 300 -6.52 -6.54 9.30
N ARG A 301 -6.83 -7.25 8.22
CA ARG A 301 -6.14 -8.49 7.84
C ARG A 301 -5.41 -8.31 6.52
N ILE A 302 -4.24 -8.93 6.41
CA ILE A 302 -3.41 -8.87 5.21
C ILE A 302 -3.27 -10.27 4.64
N ARG A 303 -3.43 -10.41 3.33
CA ARG A 303 -3.18 -11.68 2.62
C ARG A 303 -2.25 -11.45 1.45
N TYR A 304 -1.28 -12.33 1.26
CA TYR A 304 -0.38 -12.34 0.11
C TYR A 304 -0.52 -13.68 -0.61
N ASN A 305 -0.95 -13.64 -1.87
CA ASN A 305 -1.29 -14.84 -2.64
C ASN A 305 -2.19 -15.78 -1.82
N ASP A 306 -3.24 -15.19 -1.24
CA ASP A 306 -4.24 -15.80 -0.37
C ASP A 306 -3.76 -16.35 0.98
N ARG A 307 -2.45 -16.36 1.26
CA ARG A 307 -1.89 -16.70 2.58
C ARG A 307 -2.00 -15.52 3.53
N ILE A 308 -2.37 -15.79 4.78
CA ILE A 308 -2.47 -14.77 5.81
C ILE A 308 -1.07 -14.31 6.22
N MET A 309 -0.89 -12.99 6.23
CA MET A 309 0.36 -12.35 6.64
C MET A 309 0.21 -11.78 8.04
N GLN A 310 1.28 -11.88 8.85
CA GLN A 310 1.26 -11.41 10.24
C GLN A 310 2.24 -10.25 10.41
N VAL A 311 1.72 -9.12 10.89
CA VAL A 311 2.52 -7.92 11.20
C VAL A 311 3.06 -8.04 12.63
N PRO A 312 4.39 -7.95 12.85
CA PRO A 312 4.97 -8.19 14.17
C PRO A 312 4.49 -7.21 15.23
N GLY A 313 4.33 -5.92 14.88
CA GLY A 313 3.83 -4.88 15.79
C GLY A 313 2.37 -5.04 16.23
N CYS A 314 1.60 -5.92 15.58
CA CYS A 314 0.21 -6.21 15.97
C CYS A 314 0.10 -7.40 16.95
N LYS A 315 1.17 -8.18 17.14
CA LYS A 315 1.20 -9.35 18.05
C LYS A 315 0.98 -9.03 19.54
N PRO A 316 1.45 -7.89 20.09
CA PRO A 316 1.21 -7.57 21.50
C PRO A 316 -0.27 -7.54 21.86
N GLU A 317 -0.59 -7.84 23.11
CA GLU A 317 -1.96 -7.79 23.65
C GLU A 317 -2.57 -6.39 23.44
N GLY A 318 -3.85 -6.35 23.06
CA GLY A 318 -4.57 -5.11 22.74
C GLY A 318 -4.30 -4.54 21.34
N LYS A 319 -3.36 -5.11 20.56
CA LYS A 319 -3.06 -4.68 19.18
C LYS A 319 -3.63 -5.57 18.09
N HIS A 320 -4.39 -6.59 18.47
CA HIS A 320 -5.08 -7.51 17.57
C HIS A 320 -6.46 -7.92 18.12
N LEU A 321 -7.23 -8.66 17.33
CA LEU A 321 -8.48 -9.28 17.77
C LEU A 321 -8.18 -10.36 18.82
N ASP A 322 -8.86 -10.31 19.97
CA ASP A 322 -8.68 -11.29 21.04
C ASP A 322 -8.76 -12.74 20.53
N GLY A 323 -7.69 -13.51 20.74
CA GLY A 323 -7.59 -14.90 20.31
C GLY A 323 -7.17 -15.10 18.84
N ASP A 324 -6.99 -14.04 18.06
CA ASP A 324 -6.55 -14.10 16.67
C ASP A 324 -5.56 -12.98 16.31
N MET A 325 -4.26 -13.31 16.38
CA MET A 325 -3.16 -12.39 16.05
C MET A 325 -3.03 -12.08 14.56
N THR A 326 -3.91 -12.59 13.69
CA THR A 326 -3.91 -12.29 12.25
C THR A 326 -4.72 -11.05 11.89
N PHE A 327 -5.53 -10.55 12.83
CA PHE A 327 -6.32 -9.34 12.69
C PHE A 327 -5.70 -8.24 13.55
N CYS A 328 -4.96 -7.33 12.92
CA CYS A 328 -4.45 -6.15 13.60
C CYS A 328 -5.60 -5.21 13.97
N THR A 329 -5.57 -4.53 15.13
CA THR A 329 -6.50 -3.40 15.33
C THR A 329 -6.21 -2.33 14.29
N LEU A 330 -7.24 -1.62 13.82
CA LEU A 330 -7.05 -0.52 12.85
C LEU A 330 -6.13 0.57 13.44
N GLU A 331 -6.23 0.84 14.74
CA GLU A 331 -5.33 1.77 15.44
C GLU A 331 -3.87 1.33 15.36
N ALA A 332 -3.56 0.06 15.66
CA ALA A 332 -2.18 -0.43 15.60
C ALA A 332 -1.64 -0.44 14.16
N PHE A 333 -2.44 -0.90 13.20
CA PHE A 333 -2.06 -0.88 11.79
C PHE A 333 -1.75 0.55 11.31
N LYS A 334 -2.61 1.51 11.65
CA LYS A 334 -2.39 2.93 11.37
C LYS A 334 -1.13 3.46 12.05
N GLY A 335 -0.91 3.14 13.32
CA GLY A 335 0.27 3.57 14.06
C GLY A 335 1.58 3.13 13.40
N ILE A 336 1.64 1.88 12.93
CA ILE A 336 2.80 1.33 12.20
C ILE A 336 3.01 2.09 10.87
N VAL A 337 1.95 2.26 10.08
CA VAL A 337 2.02 2.91 8.76
C VAL A 337 2.38 4.39 8.87
N ASP A 338 1.87 5.10 9.87
CA ASP A 338 2.11 6.52 10.08
C ASP A 338 3.60 6.83 10.31
N LYS A 339 4.39 5.90 10.85
CA LYS A 339 5.85 6.08 11.07
C LYS A 339 6.65 6.30 9.82
N TYR A 340 6.15 5.83 8.69
CA TYR A 340 6.81 5.97 7.41
C TYR A 340 5.87 6.58 6.36
N THR A 341 4.79 7.24 6.75
CA THR A 341 3.96 8.00 5.81
C THR A 341 4.56 9.40 5.63
N PRO A 342 4.95 9.81 4.41
CA PRO A 342 5.54 11.13 4.19
C PRO A 342 4.49 12.22 4.35
N LYS A 343 4.79 13.28 5.11
CA LYS A 343 3.96 14.49 5.18
C LYS A 343 4.00 15.27 3.86
N ASN A 344 5.18 15.39 3.28
CA ASN A 344 5.41 15.99 1.96
C ASN A 344 6.53 15.21 1.26
N TRP A 345 6.13 14.32 0.35
CA TRP A 345 7.05 13.43 -0.34
C TRP A 345 8.03 14.20 -1.25
N LYS A 346 7.55 15.21 -1.98
CA LYS A 346 8.40 16.05 -2.88
C LYS A 346 9.51 16.75 -2.09
N HIS A 347 9.18 17.32 -0.93
CA HIS A 347 10.18 17.90 -0.03
C HIS A 347 11.14 16.84 0.50
N ALA A 348 10.64 15.72 1.03
CA ALA A 348 11.47 14.65 1.58
C ALA A 348 12.45 14.06 0.55
N CYS A 349 12.03 13.97 -0.73
CA CYS A 349 12.89 13.52 -1.84
C CYS A 349 14.03 14.48 -2.19
N ALA A 350 13.90 15.76 -1.85
CA ALA A 350 14.92 16.79 -2.06
C ALA A 350 15.80 17.02 -0.82
N SER A 351 15.37 16.51 0.35
CA SER A 351 16.06 16.63 1.64
C SER A 351 17.09 15.52 1.87
N ASN A 352 17.89 15.68 2.93
CA ASN A 352 18.87 14.68 3.41
C ASN A 352 19.88 14.20 2.35
N VAL A 353 20.15 14.99 1.32
CA VAL A 353 20.97 14.56 0.18
C VAL A 353 22.37 14.14 0.61
N ASP A 354 22.97 14.89 1.54
CA ASP A 354 24.31 14.67 2.08
C ASP A 354 24.32 13.78 3.34
N ALA A 355 23.15 13.32 3.80
CA ALA A 355 23.07 12.43 4.95
C ALA A 355 23.54 11.00 4.57
N PRO A 356 24.08 10.23 5.53
CA PRO A 356 24.45 8.84 5.31
C PRO A 356 23.31 8.02 4.69
N SER A 357 23.64 7.08 3.81
CA SER A 357 22.63 6.23 3.15
C SER A 357 22.12 5.10 4.03
N PHE A 358 22.85 4.76 5.10
CA PHE A 358 22.47 3.76 6.08
C PHE A 358 22.16 4.44 7.41
N PRO A 359 21.09 4.02 8.11
CA PRO A 359 20.84 4.52 9.46
C PRO A 359 21.94 4.05 10.40
N LYS A 360 22.15 4.79 11.51
CA LYS A 360 23.18 4.44 12.51
C LYS A 360 22.90 3.10 13.18
N GLU A 361 21.62 2.79 13.36
CA GLU A 361 21.12 1.53 13.91
C GLU A 361 20.00 1.04 12.99
N VAL A 362 19.74 -0.27 12.99
CA VAL A 362 18.64 -0.85 12.24
C VAL A 362 17.32 -0.32 12.77
N GLU A 363 16.48 0.21 11.88
CA GLU A 363 15.14 0.71 12.19
C GLU A 363 14.10 -0.32 11.73
N PRO A 364 13.78 -1.34 12.56
CA PRO A 364 13.03 -2.52 12.14
C PRO A 364 11.65 -2.16 11.60
N ALA A 365 11.25 -2.85 10.53
CA ALA A 365 9.95 -2.70 9.91
C ALA A 365 8.83 -3.38 10.71
N GLY A 366 7.59 -2.89 10.56
CA GLY A 366 6.41 -3.51 11.14
C GLY A 366 6.14 -3.20 12.62
N TYR A 367 6.76 -2.16 13.19
CA TYR A 367 6.56 -1.73 14.58
C TYR A 367 6.12 -0.27 14.69
N GLU A 368 5.44 0.06 15.79
CA GLU A 368 5.06 1.43 16.23
C GLU A 368 6.19 2.16 16.97
#